data_AF-A0A8X8A643-F1
#
_entry.id   AF-A0A8X8A643-F1
#
_cell.length_a   1.000
_cell.length_b   1.000
_cell.length_c   1.000
_cell.angle_alpha   90.00
_cell.angle_beta   90.00
_cell.angle_gamma   90.00
#
_symmetry.space_group_name_H-M   'P 1'
#
loop_
_entity.id
_entity.type
_entity.pdbx_description
1 polymer ?
#
loop_
_entity_poly.entity_id
_entity_poly.type
_entity_poly.pdbx_seq_one_letter_code
_entity_poly.pdbx_strand_id
1 'polypeptide(L)'
;MPIISRIKPVDLTATKNVFVSAVRFATSTGESCPPFGDELKISAQEQIEYMLGEDEDMPLVMADDEVKSVVRTGLSRIFSTFEKQLSSLVLESDIASDTAEANILHCVSDLEWMCSILPKMELMKDFVSSWAGISGGILGILADKKLESAMWGLKVKLIEVSGKALEAVGYGNVILSAPIRAQLLKSWLPYIREMKPLLDSKGTEDTSFPHKMDEDLCQSIEGAIISLVLALPSNDQADILADWMEADQVSYPDLSEAFEVWCYRTKSAKRRLAEGLRRVDNTTVSLE
;
A
#
# COMPACT_ATOMS: atom_id res chain seq x y z
N MET A 1 35.80 -35.65 -14.89
CA MET A 1 35.66 -34.86 -13.66
C MET A 1 34.19 -34.67 -13.37
N PRO A 2 33.70 -34.95 -12.15
CA PRO A 2 32.29 -34.72 -11.82
C PRO A 2 32.02 -33.22 -11.75
N ILE A 3 30.85 -32.77 -12.24
CA ILE A 3 30.39 -31.37 -12.19
C ILE A 3 30.37 -30.82 -10.74
N ILE A 4 30.25 -31.72 -9.76
CA ILE A 4 30.17 -31.47 -8.33
C ILE A 4 31.46 -30.85 -7.75
N SER A 5 32.63 -31.05 -8.39
CA SER A 5 33.90 -30.46 -7.91
C SER A 5 34.11 -29.00 -8.32
N ARG A 6 33.12 -28.34 -8.95
CA ARG A 6 33.15 -26.91 -9.33
C ARG A 6 32.38 -26.00 -8.38
N ILE A 7 31.69 -26.55 -7.39
CA ILE A 7 30.94 -25.77 -6.41
C ILE A 7 31.92 -25.39 -5.29
N LYS A 8 32.60 -24.25 -5.46
CA LYS A 8 33.17 -23.57 -4.28
C LYS A 8 32.00 -23.21 -3.35
N PRO A 9 32.16 -23.24 -2.02
CA PRO A 9 31.17 -22.66 -1.14
C PRO A 9 30.95 -21.21 -1.58
N VAL A 10 29.69 -20.83 -1.79
CA VAL A 10 29.31 -19.49 -2.21
C VAL A 10 29.86 -18.49 -1.20
N ASP A 11 30.52 -17.45 -1.70
CA ASP A 11 31.06 -16.39 -0.87
C ASP A 11 29.90 -15.47 -0.45
N LEU A 12 29.28 -15.81 0.70
CA LEU A 12 28.17 -15.05 1.28
C LEU A 12 28.50 -13.56 1.45
N THR A 13 29.77 -13.22 1.71
CA THR A 13 30.20 -11.82 1.85
C THR A 13 30.16 -11.11 0.51
N ALA A 14 30.61 -11.77 -0.56
CA ALA A 14 30.50 -11.25 -1.91
C ALA A 14 29.03 -11.07 -2.32
N THR A 15 28.18 -12.07 -2.08
CA THR A 15 26.73 -12.00 -2.37
C THR A 15 26.07 -10.84 -1.64
N LYS A 16 26.34 -10.70 -0.33
CA LYS A 16 25.86 -9.57 0.47
C LYS A 16 26.32 -8.22 -0.10
N ASN A 17 27.59 -8.08 -0.46
CA ASN A 17 28.12 -6.83 -1.00
C ASN A 17 27.49 -6.46 -2.34
N VAL A 18 27.26 -7.45 -3.22
CA VAL A 18 26.55 -7.26 -4.49
C VAL A 18 25.12 -6.79 -4.23
N PHE A 19 24.39 -7.49 -3.36
CA PHE A 19 23.02 -7.15 -3.00
C PHE A 19 22.90 -5.73 -2.43
N VAL A 20 23.73 -5.39 -1.44
CA VAL A 20 23.77 -4.06 -0.82
C VAL A 20 24.08 -2.97 -1.85
N SER A 21 24.99 -3.24 -2.79
CA SER A 21 25.34 -2.28 -3.84
C SER A 21 24.17 -2.06 -4.80
N ALA A 22 23.50 -3.15 -5.21
CA ALA A 22 22.30 -3.09 -6.04
C ALA A 22 21.19 -2.29 -5.36
N VAL A 23 20.90 -2.56 -4.07
CA VAL A 23 19.89 -1.81 -3.30
C VAL A 23 20.23 -0.32 -3.22
N ARG A 24 21.49 0.02 -2.93
CA ARG A 24 21.92 1.43 -2.84
C ARG A 24 21.73 2.17 -4.15
N PHE A 25 22.00 1.49 -5.28
CA PHE A 25 21.85 2.03 -6.62
C PHE A 25 20.39 2.14 -7.04
N ALA A 26 19.61 1.06 -6.90
CA ALA A 26 18.19 0.99 -7.23
C ALA A 26 17.35 2.01 -6.43
N THR A 27 17.73 2.30 -5.19
CA THR A 27 17.06 3.30 -4.35
C THR A 27 17.71 4.68 -4.40
N SER A 28 18.75 4.87 -5.25
CA SER A 28 19.39 6.17 -5.40
C SER A 28 18.48 7.13 -6.15
N THR A 29 18.54 8.39 -5.75
CA THR A 29 17.77 9.51 -6.31
C THR A 29 18.63 10.30 -7.30
N GLY A 30 19.68 9.66 -7.85
CA GLY A 30 20.64 10.32 -8.72
C GLY A 30 20.04 10.63 -10.09
N GLU A 31 20.55 11.68 -10.74
CA GLU A 31 20.24 11.98 -12.13
C GLU A 31 20.54 10.76 -13.01
N SER A 32 19.69 10.53 -14.01
CA SER A 32 19.81 9.49 -15.03
C SER A 32 21.26 9.37 -15.50
N CYS A 33 21.85 8.18 -15.49
CA CYS A 33 23.28 8.00 -15.71
C CYS A 33 23.58 7.96 -17.22
N PRO A 34 24.15 9.02 -17.84
CA PRO A 34 24.34 9.02 -19.28
C PRO A 34 25.48 8.06 -19.67
N PRO A 35 25.38 7.31 -20.79
CA PRO A 35 24.31 7.32 -21.80
C PRO A 35 23.11 6.40 -21.51
N PHE A 36 23.11 5.68 -20.39
CA PHE A 36 22.18 4.58 -20.08
C PHE A 36 20.84 5.03 -19.46
N GLY A 37 20.71 6.30 -19.09
CA GLY A 37 19.48 6.82 -18.51
C GLY A 37 19.06 6.07 -17.24
N ASP A 38 17.84 5.54 -17.24
CA ASP A 38 17.26 4.75 -16.14
C ASP A 38 17.51 3.24 -16.29
N GLU A 39 18.09 2.76 -17.40
CA GLU A 39 18.32 1.34 -17.67
C GLU A 39 19.17 0.67 -16.58
N LEU A 40 20.17 1.39 -16.05
CA LEU A 40 21.00 0.88 -14.96
C LEU A 40 20.20 0.69 -13.67
N LYS A 41 19.23 1.57 -13.41
CA LYS A 41 18.42 1.53 -12.20
C LYS A 41 17.46 0.34 -12.28
N ILE A 42 16.81 0.19 -13.44
CA ILE A 42 15.94 -0.95 -13.75
C ILE A 42 16.75 -2.25 -13.64
N SER A 43 17.94 -2.32 -14.24
CA SER A 43 18.81 -3.50 -14.12
C SER A 43 19.19 -3.82 -12.68
N ALA A 44 19.43 -2.81 -11.84
CA ALA A 44 19.67 -3.02 -10.42
C ALA A 44 18.42 -3.54 -9.67
N GLN A 45 17.23 -3.05 -10.02
CA GLN A 45 15.95 -3.55 -9.49
C GLN A 45 15.71 -5.01 -9.89
N GLU A 46 15.88 -5.35 -11.15
CA GLU A 46 15.77 -6.72 -11.68
C GLU A 46 16.79 -7.66 -11.02
N GLN A 47 18.03 -7.21 -10.82
CA GLN A 47 19.05 -7.99 -10.12
C GLN A 47 18.64 -8.31 -8.68
N ILE A 48 18.05 -7.35 -7.96
CA ILE A 48 17.53 -7.57 -6.61
C ILE A 48 16.40 -8.59 -6.64
N GLU A 49 15.46 -8.45 -7.57
CA GLU A 49 14.32 -9.38 -7.69
C GLU A 49 14.78 -10.80 -8.00
N TYR A 50 15.75 -10.94 -8.91
CA TYR A 50 16.37 -12.22 -9.24
C TYR A 50 17.04 -12.86 -8.02
N MET A 51 17.89 -12.10 -7.31
CA MET A 51 18.55 -12.61 -6.11
C MET A 51 17.52 -13.05 -5.06
N LEU A 52 16.48 -12.26 -4.82
CA LEU A 52 15.45 -12.61 -3.83
C LEU A 52 14.54 -13.78 -4.25
N GLY A 53 14.54 -14.19 -5.52
CA GLY A 53 13.68 -15.26 -6.04
C GLY A 53 14.40 -16.58 -6.28
N GLU A 54 15.60 -16.54 -6.84
CA GLU A 54 16.27 -17.70 -7.45
C GLU A 54 17.56 -18.14 -6.74
N ASP A 55 18.08 -17.34 -5.80
CA ASP A 55 19.36 -17.61 -5.12
C ASP A 55 19.15 -18.34 -3.79
N GLU A 56 19.67 -19.58 -3.69
CA GLU A 56 19.53 -20.45 -2.51
C GLU A 56 20.16 -19.86 -1.24
N ASP A 57 21.17 -18.99 -1.37
CA ASP A 57 21.91 -18.43 -0.23
C ASP A 57 21.32 -17.11 0.29
N MET A 58 20.34 -16.55 -0.41
CA MET A 58 19.74 -15.25 -0.05
C MET A 58 18.97 -15.20 1.26
N PRO A 59 18.36 -16.28 1.80
CA PRO A 59 17.75 -16.24 3.14
C PRO A 59 18.71 -15.76 4.24
N LEU A 60 19.99 -16.12 4.16
CA LEU A 60 21.00 -15.68 5.13
C LEU A 60 21.36 -14.20 4.96
N VAL A 61 21.40 -13.71 3.72
CA VAL A 61 21.67 -12.29 3.40
C VAL A 61 20.50 -11.40 3.83
N MET A 62 19.26 -11.86 3.65
CA MET A 62 18.05 -11.11 4.04
C MET A 62 17.88 -10.98 5.55
N ALA A 63 18.39 -11.95 6.33
CA ALA A 63 18.35 -11.92 7.78
C ALA A 63 19.38 -10.95 8.39
N ASP A 64 20.36 -10.48 7.61
CA ASP A 64 21.42 -9.60 8.08
C ASP A 64 20.90 -8.17 8.36
N ASP A 65 21.15 -7.68 9.58
CA ASP A 65 20.68 -6.37 10.04
C ASP A 65 21.27 -5.20 9.26
N GLU A 66 22.51 -5.32 8.76
CA GLU A 66 23.13 -4.30 7.92
C GLU A 66 22.38 -4.20 6.60
N VAL A 67 22.04 -5.34 5.99
CA VAL A 67 21.26 -5.41 4.76
C VAL A 67 19.88 -4.80 4.96
N LYS A 68 19.16 -5.20 6.02
CA LYS A 68 17.85 -4.62 6.36
C LYS A 68 17.95 -3.10 6.59
N SER A 69 19.02 -2.63 7.25
CA SER A 69 19.27 -1.20 7.46
C SER A 69 19.48 -0.43 6.16
N VAL A 70 20.23 -1.00 5.20
CA VAL A 70 20.41 -0.39 3.87
C VAL A 70 19.08 -0.28 3.13
N VAL A 71 18.25 -1.33 3.16
CA VAL A 71 16.93 -1.31 2.50
C VAL A 71 16.01 -0.27 3.14
N ARG A 72 15.95 -0.18 4.48
CA ARG A 72 15.18 0.86 5.19
C ARG A 72 15.65 2.28 4.85
N THR A 73 16.95 2.47 4.71
CA THR A 73 17.53 3.76 4.31
C THR A 73 17.11 4.12 2.88
N GLY A 74 17.16 3.15 1.97
CA GLY A 74 16.67 3.30 0.60
C GLY A 74 15.19 3.64 0.56
N LEU A 75 14.35 2.93 1.33
CA LEU A 75 12.93 3.19 1.46
C LEU A 75 12.64 4.62 1.93
N SER A 76 13.28 5.03 3.02
CA SER A 76 13.12 6.38 3.60
C SER A 76 13.49 7.47 2.59
N ARG A 77 14.52 7.23 1.78
CA ARG A 77 14.96 8.16 0.74
C ARG A 77 13.96 8.27 -0.42
N ILE A 78 13.36 7.16 -0.86
CA ILE A 78 12.32 7.18 -1.89
C ILE A 78 11.11 7.96 -1.37
N PHE A 79 10.64 7.68 -0.15
CA PHE A 79 9.54 8.43 0.49
C PHE A 79 9.82 9.93 0.56
N SER A 80 10.99 10.31 1.08
CA SER A 80 11.36 11.72 1.18
C SER A 80 11.42 12.43 -0.19
N THR A 81 11.87 11.71 -1.22
CA THR A 81 11.92 12.25 -2.59
C THR A 81 10.52 12.42 -3.17
N PHE A 82 9.68 11.41 -3.00
CA PHE A 82 8.28 11.44 -3.41
C PHE A 82 7.52 12.59 -2.74
N GLU A 83 7.61 12.75 -1.42
CA GLU A 83 6.96 13.84 -0.69
C GLU A 83 7.43 15.22 -1.18
N LYS A 84 8.73 15.37 -1.44
CA LYS A 84 9.31 16.62 -1.93
C LYS A 84 8.80 16.96 -3.34
N GLN A 85 8.76 15.98 -4.24
CA GLN A 85 8.23 16.17 -5.60
C GLN A 85 6.73 16.44 -5.59
N LEU A 86 5.96 15.67 -4.81
CA LEU A 86 4.53 15.90 -4.67
C LEU A 86 4.22 17.30 -4.14
N SER A 87 5.00 17.77 -3.16
CA SER A 87 4.87 19.12 -2.62
C SER A 87 5.24 20.21 -3.62
N SER A 88 6.16 19.95 -4.56
CA SER A 88 6.54 20.94 -5.57
C SER A 88 5.47 21.12 -6.65
N LEU A 89 4.69 20.07 -6.95
CA LEU A 89 3.61 20.15 -7.95
C LEU A 89 2.63 21.30 -7.67
N VAL A 90 2.26 21.53 -6.41
CA VAL A 90 1.30 22.60 -6.06
C VAL A 90 1.93 23.99 -6.22
N LEU A 91 3.24 24.09 -6.01
CA LEU A 91 4.02 25.34 -6.08
C LEU A 91 4.37 25.73 -7.51
N GLU A 92 4.47 24.76 -8.41
CA GLU A 92 4.78 25.00 -9.82
C GLU A 92 3.61 25.67 -10.55
N SER A 93 3.95 26.61 -11.44
CA SER A 93 2.96 27.37 -12.22
C SER A 93 2.39 26.56 -13.38
N ASP A 94 3.13 25.55 -13.87
CA ASP A 94 2.74 24.68 -14.98
C ASP A 94 2.79 23.22 -14.53
N ILE A 95 1.65 22.74 -14.03
CA ILE A 95 1.46 21.39 -13.48
C ILE A 95 1.46 20.31 -14.58
N ALA A 96 1.33 20.73 -15.84
CA ALA A 96 1.25 19.85 -16.99
C ALA A 96 2.59 19.71 -17.74
N SER A 97 3.71 20.08 -17.12
CA SER A 97 5.01 19.73 -17.68
C SER A 97 5.18 18.21 -17.67
N ASP A 98 5.26 17.61 -18.86
CA ASP A 98 5.46 16.16 -19.05
C ASP A 98 6.64 15.62 -18.21
N THR A 99 7.64 16.46 -17.95
CA THR A 99 8.81 16.12 -17.12
C THR A 99 8.47 16.01 -15.63
N ALA A 100 7.61 16.88 -15.10
CA ALA A 100 7.22 16.84 -13.69
C ALA A 100 6.35 15.61 -13.39
N GLU A 101 5.40 15.30 -14.27
CA GLU A 101 4.58 14.09 -14.17
C GLU A 101 5.42 12.81 -14.30
N ALA A 102 6.34 12.75 -15.27
CA ALA A 102 7.22 11.59 -15.43
C ALA A 102 8.10 11.36 -14.20
N ASN A 103 8.66 12.42 -13.61
CA ASN A 103 9.52 12.32 -12.42
C ASN A 103 8.78 11.77 -11.20
N ILE A 104 7.56 12.26 -10.94
CA ILE A 104 6.78 11.78 -9.81
C ILE A 104 6.26 10.36 -10.04
N LEU A 105 5.83 10.03 -11.27
CA LEU A 105 5.45 8.67 -11.64
C LEU A 105 6.60 7.70 -11.43
N HIS A 106 7.83 8.07 -11.79
CA HIS A 106 9.00 7.26 -11.49
C HIS A 106 9.14 6.98 -9.99
N CYS A 107 8.97 8.00 -9.14
CA CYS A 107 9.06 7.81 -7.69
C CYS A 107 7.95 6.92 -7.14
N VAL A 108 6.73 7.01 -7.66
CA VAL A 108 5.63 6.12 -7.23
C VAL A 108 5.86 4.70 -7.73
N SER A 109 6.40 4.52 -8.94
CA SER A 109 6.82 3.20 -9.44
C SER A 109 7.95 2.60 -8.59
N ASP A 110 8.88 3.40 -8.08
CA ASP A 110 9.90 2.92 -7.13
C ASP A 110 9.27 2.47 -5.80
N LEU A 111 8.24 3.17 -5.31
CA LEU A 111 7.50 2.76 -4.11
C LEU A 111 6.73 1.46 -4.35
N GLU A 112 6.10 1.31 -5.51
CA GLU A 112 5.44 0.06 -5.90
C GLU A 112 6.44 -1.10 -6.01
N TRP A 113 7.58 -0.88 -6.67
CA TRP A 113 8.65 -1.87 -6.74
C TRP A 113 9.15 -2.27 -5.34
N MET A 114 9.28 -1.32 -4.41
CA MET A 114 9.62 -1.64 -3.03
C MET A 114 8.59 -2.61 -2.40
N CYS A 115 7.30 -2.48 -2.71
CA CYS A 115 6.28 -3.44 -2.26
C CYS A 115 6.51 -4.87 -2.78
N SER A 116 7.25 -5.08 -3.87
CA SER A 116 7.58 -6.42 -4.40
C SER A 116 8.70 -7.11 -3.61
N ILE A 117 9.65 -6.33 -3.07
CA ILE A 117 10.84 -6.85 -2.38
C ILE A 117 10.72 -6.86 -0.85
N LEU A 118 10.05 -5.87 -0.27
CA LEU A 118 9.98 -5.71 1.19
C LEU A 118 9.29 -6.87 1.92
N PRO A 119 8.24 -7.53 1.37
CA PRO A 119 7.66 -8.72 1.99
C PRO A 119 8.67 -9.86 2.14
N LYS A 120 9.55 -10.05 1.14
CA LYS A 120 10.58 -11.11 1.15
C LYS A 120 11.62 -10.90 2.27
N MET A 121 11.75 -9.67 2.75
CA MET A 121 12.72 -9.27 3.79
C MET A 121 12.07 -8.94 5.14
N GLU A 122 10.76 -9.18 5.29
CA GLU A 122 9.97 -8.82 6.48
C GLU A 122 9.97 -7.32 6.82
N LEU A 123 10.11 -6.47 5.80
CA LEU A 123 10.19 -5.00 5.95
C LEU A 123 8.91 -4.29 5.52
N MET A 124 7.86 -5.02 5.13
CA MET A 124 6.59 -4.43 4.66
C MET A 124 5.94 -3.54 5.74
N LYS A 125 6.19 -3.81 7.02
CA LYS A 125 5.72 -2.96 8.13
C LYS A 125 6.31 -1.54 8.08
N ASP A 126 7.57 -1.40 7.69
CA ASP A 126 8.25 -0.11 7.57
C ASP A 126 7.60 0.72 6.44
N PHE A 127 7.27 0.07 5.33
CA PHE A 127 6.53 0.68 4.22
C PHE A 127 5.15 1.18 4.65
N VAL A 128 4.32 0.28 5.19
CA VAL A 128 2.93 0.64 5.53
C VAL A 128 2.89 1.73 6.59
N SER A 129 3.80 1.70 7.57
CA SER A 129 3.86 2.74 8.61
C SER A 129 4.21 4.10 8.01
N SER A 130 5.17 4.14 7.07
CA SER A 130 5.54 5.37 6.35
C SER A 130 4.41 5.86 5.46
N TRP A 131 3.80 4.96 4.68
CA TRP A 131 2.66 5.25 3.80
C TRP A 131 1.49 5.84 4.59
N ALA A 132 1.09 5.19 5.69
CA ALA A 132 0.03 5.69 6.57
C ALA A 132 0.35 7.07 7.15
N GLY A 133 1.63 7.32 7.50
CA GLY A 133 2.09 8.61 8.01
C GLY A 133 1.96 9.76 7.02
N ILE A 134 2.21 9.51 5.74
CA ILE A 134 2.19 10.56 4.69
C ILE A 134 0.87 10.64 3.92
N SER A 135 -0.01 9.64 4.06
CA SER A 135 -1.28 9.52 3.31
C SER A 135 -2.13 10.79 3.36
N GLY A 136 -2.27 11.41 4.54
CA GLY A 136 -3.04 12.65 4.69
C GLY A 136 -2.44 13.83 3.92
N GLY A 137 -1.11 13.93 3.88
CA GLY A 137 -0.41 14.94 3.09
C GLY A 137 -0.57 14.71 1.58
N ILE A 138 -0.50 13.46 1.14
CA ILE A 138 -0.74 13.09 -0.26
C ILE A 138 -2.14 13.52 -0.70
N LEU A 139 -3.16 13.08 0.04
CA LEU A 139 -4.56 13.35 -0.30
C LEU A 139 -4.89 14.84 -0.22
N GLY A 140 -4.27 15.56 0.73
CA GLY A 140 -4.40 17.02 0.83
C GLY A 140 -3.86 17.75 -0.41
N ILE A 141 -2.78 17.24 -1.02
CA ILE A 141 -2.23 17.78 -2.27
C ILE A 141 -3.12 17.42 -3.46
N LEU A 142 -3.58 16.16 -3.55
CA LEU A 142 -4.45 15.71 -4.66
C LEU A 142 -5.81 16.41 -4.69
N ALA A 143 -6.28 16.92 -3.54
CA ALA A 143 -7.49 17.72 -3.44
C ALA A 143 -7.31 19.17 -3.99
N ASP A 144 -6.10 19.57 -4.39
CA ASP A 144 -5.90 20.86 -5.05
C ASP A 144 -6.63 20.91 -6.40
N LYS A 145 -7.35 22.01 -6.63
CA LYS A 145 -8.14 22.22 -7.86
C LYS A 145 -7.32 22.09 -9.14
N LYS A 146 -6.02 22.37 -9.08
CA LYS A 146 -5.12 22.22 -10.22
C LYS A 146 -4.96 20.75 -10.63
N LEU A 147 -5.10 19.81 -9.70
CA LEU A 147 -4.98 18.37 -9.92
C LEU A 147 -6.33 17.68 -10.17
N GLU A 148 -7.45 18.36 -9.95
CA GLU A 148 -8.81 17.80 -10.08
C GLU A 148 -9.03 17.08 -11.42
N SER A 149 -8.61 17.68 -12.54
CA SER A 149 -8.76 17.13 -13.89
C SER A 149 -7.44 16.75 -14.58
N ALA A 150 -6.33 16.63 -13.83
CA ALA A 150 -5.00 16.37 -14.36
C ALA A 150 -4.33 15.14 -13.69
N MET A 151 -3.20 14.73 -14.24
CA MET A 151 -2.30 13.69 -13.69
C MET A 151 -3.01 12.37 -13.35
N TRP A 152 -3.88 11.91 -14.26
CA TRP A 152 -4.66 10.67 -14.06
C TRP A 152 -3.75 9.45 -13.87
N GLY A 153 -2.60 9.41 -14.55
CA GLY A 153 -1.60 8.38 -14.34
C GLY A 153 -1.11 8.34 -12.89
N LEU A 154 -0.76 9.50 -12.32
CA LEU A 154 -0.35 9.59 -10.92
C LEU A 154 -1.45 9.12 -9.97
N LYS A 155 -2.70 9.54 -10.20
CA LYS A 155 -3.84 9.17 -9.35
C LYS A 155 -4.06 7.66 -9.32
N VAL A 156 -4.04 7.00 -10.48
CA VAL A 156 -4.16 5.54 -10.58
C VAL A 156 -2.97 4.87 -9.89
N LYS A 157 -1.75 5.36 -10.13
CA LYS A 157 -0.54 4.78 -9.55
C LYS A 157 -0.50 4.86 -8.03
N LEU A 158 -1.02 5.94 -7.44
CA LEU A 158 -1.17 6.08 -5.99
C LEU A 158 -2.24 5.12 -5.42
N ILE A 159 -3.30 4.82 -6.19
CA ILE A 159 -4.29 3.81 -5.80
C ILE A 159 -3.66 2.42 -5.81
N GLU A 160 -2.85 2.07 -6.80
CA GLU A 160 -2.11 0.80 -6.86
C GLU A 160 -1.20 0.61 -5.63
N VAL A 161 -0.38 1.62 -5.31
CA VAL A 161 0.51 1.59 -4.15
C VAL A 161 -0.28 1.51 -2.84
N SER A 162 -1.39 2.23 -2.73
CA SER A 162 -2.29 2.15 -1.58
C SER A 162 -2.95 0.78 -1.46
N GLY A 163 -3.31 0.17 -2.59
CA GLY A 163 -3.82 -1.19 -2.65
C GLY A 163 -2.83 -2.17 -2.04
N LYS A 164 -1.53 -2.08 -2.36
CA LYS A 164 -0.49 -2.90 -1.73
C LYS A 164 -0.37 -2.69 -0.23
N ALA A 165 -0.50 -1.46 0.24
CA ALA A 165 -0.53 -1.18 1.68
C ALA A 165 -1.77 -1.78 2.36
N LEU A 166 -2.94 -1.63 1.74
CA LEU A 166 -4.21 -2.18 2.23
C LEU A 166 -4.19 -3.71 2.24
N GLU A 167 -3.73 -4.37 1.18
CA GLU A 167 -3.56 -5.83 1.08
C GLU A 167 -2.67 -6.34 2.21
N ALA A 168 -1.51 -5.70 2.41
CA ALA A 168 -0.55 -6.10 3.43
C ALA A 168 -1.17 -6.10 4.85
N VAL A 169 -1.99 -5.10 5.16
CA VAL A 169 -2.64 -5.01 6.48
C VAL A 169 -3.90 -5.86 6.56
N GLY A 170 -4.75 -5.81 5.52
CA GLY A 170 -6.05 -6.47 5.45
C GLY A 170 -5.93 -7.99 5.53
N TYR A 171 -4.95 -8.57 4.85
CA TYR A 171 -4.67 -10.01 4.88
C TYR A 171 -3.73 -10.45 6.02
N GLY A 172 -3.34 -9.53 6.91
CA GLY A 172 -2.57 -9.85 8.11
C GLY A 172 -1.08 -10.07 7.90
N ASN A 173 -0.53 -9.75 6.72
CA ASN A 173 0.92 -9.78 6.47
C ASN A 173 1.68 -8.74 7.31
N VAL A 174 1.01 -7.63 7.65
CA VAL A 174 1.52 -6.56 8.50
C VAL A 174 0.56 -6.30 9.65
N ILE A 175 1.04 -6.47 10.88
CA ILE A 175 0.27 -6.21 12.11
C ILE A 175 0.51 -4.78 12.58
N LEU A 176 -0.56 -3.98 12.60
CA LEU A 176 -0.59 -2.60 13.08
C LEU A 176 -1.62 -2.43 14.20
N SER A 177 -1.46 -1.37 14.99
CA SER A 177 -2.45 -1.00 16.00
C SER A 177 -3.77 -0.59 15.34
N ALA A 178 -4.89 -0.82 16.03
CA ALA A 178 -6.22 -0.47 15.52
C ALA A 178 -6.34 0.99 15.05
N PRO A 179 -5.79 2.01 15.74
CA PRO A 179 -5.86 3.39 15.27
C PRO A 179 -5.21 3.62 13.91
N ILE A 180 -4.05 3.02 13.65
CA ILE A 180 -3.34 3.16 12.37
C ILE A 180 -4.13 2.46 11.25
N ARG A 181 -4.68 1.27 11.53
CA ARG A 181 -5.53 0.54 10.58
C ARG A 181 -6.78 1.34 10.21
N ALA A 182 -7.45 1.94 11.20
CA ALA A 182 -8.61 2.80 10.98
C ALA A 182 -8.25 4.07 10.21
N GLN A 183 -7.12 4.71 10.54
CA GLN A 183 -6.62 5.89 9.82
C GLN A 183 -6.35 5.59 8.34
N LEU A 184 -5.72 4.45 8.04
CA LEU A 184 -5.44 4.03 6.67
C LEU A 184 -6.74 3.90 5.85
N LEU A 185 -7.76 3.25 6.42
CA LEU A 185 -9.08 3.14 5.79
C LEU A 185 -9.78 4.49 5.64
N LYS A 186 -9.85 5.30 6.71
CA LYS A 186 -10.49 6.63 6.69
C LYS A 186 -9.82 7.59 5.70
N SER A 187 -8.55 7.37 5.37
CA SER A 187 -7.82 8.17 4.37
C SER A 187 -8.12 7.68 2.94
N TRP A 188 -7.90 6.39 2.67
CA TRP A 188 -7.89 5.89 1.29
C TRP A 188 -9.26 5.45 0.77
N LEU A 189 -10.16 4.97 1.63
CA LEU A 189 -11.48 4.50 1.20
C LEU A 189 -12.30 5.61 0.52
N PRO A 190 -12.41 6.84 1.07
CA PRO A 190 -13.15 7.92 0.39
C PRO A 190 -12.54 8.28 -0.97
N TYR A 191 -11.21 8.40 -1.03
CA TYR A 191 -10.50 8.76 -2.25
C TYR A 191 -10.67 7.71 -3.35
N ILE A 192 -10.50 6.42 -3.02
CA ILE A 192 -10.68 5.31 -3.98
C ILE A 192 -12.12 5.28 -4.52
N ARG A 193 -13.10 5.46 -3.62
CA ARG A 193 -14.52 5.52 -3.98
C ARG A 193 -14.83 6.66 -4.95
N GLU A 194 -14.29 7.85 -4.69
CA GLU A 194 -14.48 9.02 -5.56
C GLU A 194 -13.80 8.83 -6.93
N MET A 195 -12.58 8.26 -6.92
CA MET A 195 -11.77 8.14 -8.13
C MET A 195 -12.26 7.09 -9.13
N LYS A 196 -12.76 5.94 -8.66
CA LYS A 196 -13.20 4.86 -9.55
C LYS A 196 -14.22 5.32 -10.61
N PRO A 197 -15.36 5.93 -10.26
CA PRO A 197 -16.34 6.37 -11.25
C PRO A 197 -15.83 7.51 -12.15
N LEU A 198 -14.93 8.37 -11.66
CA LEU A 198 -14.30 9.40 -12.49
C LEU A 198 -13.42 8.77 -13.59
N LEU A 199 -12.63 7.76 -13.24
CA LEU A 199 -11.80 7.01 -14.19
C LEU A 199 -12.66 6.23 -15.19
N ASP A 200 -13.75 5.59 -14.73
CA ASP A 200 -14.67 4.86 -15.60
C ASP A 200 -15.39 5.79 -16.58
N SER A 201 -15.83 6.97 -16.11
CA SER A 201 -16.43 8.00 -16.97
C SER A 201 -15.43 8.44 -18.05
N LYS A 202 -14.17 8.67 -17.68
CA LYS A 202 -13.11 9.04 -18.64
C LYS A 202 -12.85 7.95 -19.67
N GLY A 203 -12.79 6.69 -19.25
CA GLY A 203 -12.65 5.54 -20.17
C GLY A 203 -13.86 5.33 -21.09
N THR A 204 -15.05 5.77 -20.66
CA THR A 204 -16.27 5.73 -21.47
C THR A 204 -16.31 6.88 -22.48
N GLU A 205 -15.86 8.08 -22.10
CA GLU A 205 -15.73 9.25 -22.98
C GLU A 205 -14.65 9.06 -24.05
N ASP A 206 -13.51 8.51 -23.65
CA ASP A 206 -12.36 8.27 -24.51
C ASP A 206 -11.89 6.83 -24.37
N THR A 207 -12.23 6.00 -25.36
CA THR A 207 -11.82 4.58 -25.39
C THR A 207 -10.30 4.38 -25.46
N SER A 208 -9.53 5.43 -25.78
CA SER A 208 -8.07 5.41 -25.78
C SER A 208 -7.46 5.84 -24.44
N PHE A 209 -8.28 6.24 -23.45
CA PHE A 209 -7.84 6.64 -22.13
C PHE A 209 -7.15 5.47 -21.40
N PRO A 210 -5.84 5.57 -21.12
CA PRO A 210 -5.07 4.42 -20.64
C PRO A 210 -5.12 4.24 -19.12
N HIS A 211 -5.63 5.22 -18.38
CA HIS A 211 -5.57 5.24 -16.92
C HIS A 211 -6.88 4.72 -16.32
N LYS A 212 -6.92 3.43 -15.97
CA LYS A 212 -8.09 2.81 -15.37
C LYS A 212 -7.68 1.86 -14.25
N MET A 213 -8.59 1.67 -13.30
CA MET A 213 -8.49 0.57 -12.36
C MET A 213 -9.05 -0.68 -13.04
N ASP A 214 -8.19 -1.65 -13.31
CA ASP A 214 -8.65 -2.93 -13.86
C ASP A 214 -9.41 -3.75 -12.79
N GLU A 215 -10.06 -4.81 -13.26
CA GLU A 215 -10.91 -5.65 -12.42
C GLU A 215 -10.10 -6.32 -11.29
N ASP A 216 -8.89 -6.78 -11.59
CA ASP A 216 -8.02 -7.46 -10.63
C ASP A 216 -7.59 -6.50 -9.50
N LEU A 217 -7.20 -5.26 -9.84
CA LEU A 217 -6.91 -4.22 -8.86
C LEU A 217 -8.14 -3.89 -8.03
N CYS A 218 -9.32 -3.79 -8.65
CA CYS A 218 -10.56 -3.46 -7.96
C CYS A 218 -10.92 -4.50 -6.91
N GLN A 219 -10.92 -5.77 -7.31
CA GLN A 219 -11.23 -6.91 -6.45
C GLN A 219 -10.22 -7.05 -5.31
N SER A 220 -8.92 -6.85 -5.61
CA SER A 220 -7.87 -6.95 -4.60
C SER A 220 -8.03 -5.88 -3.51
N ILE A 221 -8.28 -4.63 -3.91
CA ILE A 221 -8.51 -3.51 -2.98
C ILE A 221 -9.79 -3.74 -2.16
N GLU A 222 -10.88 -4.15 -2.79
CA GLU A 222 -12.15 -4.39 -2.10
C GLU A 222 -12.01 -5.50 -1.05
N GLY A 223 -11.44 -6.65 -1.42
CA GLY A 223 -11.19 -7.75 -0.49
C GLY A 223 -10.28 -7.37 0.67
N ALA A 224 -9.24 -6.55 0.41
CA ALA A 224 -8.35 -6.04 1.44
C ALA A 224 -9.08 -5.10 2.41
N ILE A 225 -9.93 -4.20 1.90
CA ILE A 225 -10.72 -3.27 2.72
C ILE A 225 -11.74 -4.03 3.56
N ILE A 226 -12.49 -4.98 2.99
CA ILE A 226 -13.45 -5.82 3.72
C ILE A 226 -12.75 -6.53 4.87
N SER A 227 -11.63 -7.20 4.58
CA SER A 227 -10.84 -7.94 5.58
C SER A 227 -10.34 -7.01 6.69
N LEU A 228 -9.87 -5.82 6.32
CA LEU A 228 -9.37 -4.83 7.27
C LEU A 228 -10.47 -4.27 8.17
N VAL A 229 -11.63 -3.91 7.60
CA VAL A 229 -12.82 -3.47 8.36
C VAL A 229 -13.22 -4.53 9.37
N LEU A 230 -13.37 -5.78 8.95
CA LEU A 230 -13.80 -6.87 9.82
C LEU A 230 -12.86 -7.17 10.99
N ALA A 231 -11.59 -6.75 10.87
CA ALA A 231 -10.56 -6.89 11.89
C ALA A 231 -10.42 -5.67 12.83
N LEU A 232 -11.17 -4.58 12.60
CA LEU A 232 -11.18 -3.41 13.48
C LEU A 232 -12.02 -3.61 14.74
N PRO A 233 -11.85 -2.79 15.79
CA PRO A 233 -12.81 -2.69 16.89
C PRO A 233 -14.22 -2.32 16.40
N SER A 234 -15.26 -2.80 17.09
CA SER A 234 -16.66 -2.67 16.67
C SER A 234 -17.13 -1.22 16.46
N ASN A 235 -16.57 -0.25 17.19
CA ASN A 235 -16.92 1.16 17.03
C ASN A 235 -16.29 1.75 15.76
N ASP A 236 -15.01 1.45 15.51
CA ASP A 236 -14.34 1.87 14.27
C ASP A 236 -15.01 1.24 13.04
N GLN A 237 -15.47 -0.02 13.13
CA GLN A 237 -16.29 -0.64 12.08
C GLN A 237 -17.58 0.14 11.83
N ALA A 238 -18.28 0.54 12.90
CA ALA A 238 -19.54 1.26 12.79
C ALA A 238 -19.36 2.62 12.11
N ASP A 239 -18.32 3.38 12.49
CA ASP A 239 -17.98 4.66 11.87
C ASP A 239 -17.74 4.50 10.36
N ILE A 240 -16.85 3.58 9.97
CA ILE A 240 -16.48 3.39 8.56
C ILE A 240 -17.66 2.91 7.72
N LEU A 241 -18.49 2.01 8.26
CA LEU A 241 -19.67 1.51 7.56
C LEU A 241 -20.77 2.57 7.46
N ALA A 242 -20.92 3.44 8.46
CA ALA A 242 -21.83 4.57 8.38
C ALA A 242 -21.41 5.55 7.27
N ASP A 243 -20.14 5.95 7.26
CA ASP A 243 -19.56 6.81 6.21
C ASP A 243 -19.65 6.17 4.81
N TRP A 244 -19.63 4.84 4.72
CA TRP A 244 -19.84 4.11 3.47
C TRP A 244 -21.30 4.16 3.00
N MET A 245 -22.27 3.97 3.89
CA MET A 245 -23.69 4.01 3.55
C MET A 245 -24.20 5.42 3.22
N GLU A 246 -23.64 6.45 3.83
CA GLU A 246 -24.06 7.84 3.63
C GLU A 246 -23.55 8.43 2.30
N ALA A 247 -22.58 7.79 1.65
CA ALA A 247 -22.03 8.30 0.40
C ALA A 247 -22.98 8.09 -0.79
N ASP A 248 -23.11 9.12 -1.63
CA ASP A 248 -24.00 9.12 -2.81
C ASP A 248 -23.68 8.03 -3.85
N GLN A 249 -22.47 7.44 -3.79
CA GLN A 249 -21.95 6.44 -4.71
C GLN A 249 -21.59 5.16 -3.97
N VAL A 250 -22.58 4.30 -3.71
CA VAL A 250 -22.40 2.99 -3.05
C VAL A 250 -21.93 1.91 -4.04
N SER A 251 -21.34 2.27 -5.19
CA SER A 251 -20.99 1.29 -6.22
C SER A 251 -19.66 0.56 -5.97
N TYR A 252 -18.65 1.28 -5.49
CA TYR A 252 -17.32 0.71 -5.27
C TYR A 252 -16.54 1.50 -4.21
N PRO A 253 -15.80 0.86 -3.29
CA PRO A 253 -15.82 -0.57 -3.00
C PRO A 253 -17.16 -1.02 -2.38
N ASP A 254 -17.63 -2.22 -2.72
CA ASP A 254 -18.79 -2.83 -2.09
C ASP A 254 -18.41 -3.41 -0.72
N LEU A 255 -18.94 -2.81 0.35
CA LEU A 255 -18.70 -3.26 1.72
C LEU A 255 -19.89 -4.05 2.30
N SER A 256 -20.82 -4.50 1.45
CA SER A 256 -22.03 -5.22 1.89
C SER A 256 -21.70 -6.46 2.72
N GLU A 257 -20.68 -7.23 2.33
CA GLU A 257 -20.23 -8.39 3.11
C GLU A 257 -19.78 -7.98 4.53
N ALA A 258 -18.91 -6.96 4.62
CA ALA A 258 -18.42 -6.47 5.90
C ALA A 258 -19.57 -5.95 6.77
N PHE A 259 -20.52 -5.23 6.16
CA PHE A 259 -21.71 -4.71 6.81
C PHE A 259 -22.61 -5.81 7.38
N GLU A 260 -22.92 -6.84 6.59
CA GLU A 260 -23.75 -7.97 7.02
C GLU A 260 -23.14 -8.71 8.21
N VAL A 261 -21.83 -8.99 8.14
CA VAL A 261 -21.09 -9.65 9.22
C VAL A 261 -21.08 -8.79 10.48
N TRP A 262 -20.85 -7.48 10.36
CA TRP A 262 -20.90 -6.56 11.50
C TRP A 262 -22.30 -6.50 12.13
N CYS A 263 -23.36 -6.42 11.32
CA CYS A 263 -24.75 -6.46 11.76
C CYS A 263 -25.07 -7.75 12.54
N TYR A 264 -24.65 -8.89 11.99
CA TYR A 264 -24.82 -10.19 12.64
C TYR A 264 -24.11 -10.24 14.00
N ARG A 265 -22.82 -9.86 14.04
CA ARG A 265 -22.00 -9.83 15.27
C ARG A 265 -22.63 -8.92 16.34
N THR A 266 -23.05 -7.72 15.94
CA THR A 266 -23.68 -6.73 16.83
C THR A 266 -25.02 -7.22 17.37
N LYS A 267 -25.89 -7.77 16.51
CA LYS A 267 -27.19 -8.34 16.92
C LYS A 267 -27.01 -9.52 17.87
N SER A 268 -26.04 -10.38 17.59
CA SER A 268 -25.68 -11.54 18.41
C SER A 268 -25.15 -11.10 19.79
N ALA A 269 -24.28 -10.08 19.86
CA ALA A 269 -23.81 -9.50 21.11
C ALA A 269 -24.94 -8.89 21.95
N LYS A 270 -25.84 -8.12 21.32
CA LYS A 270 -27.02 -7.54 22.00
C LYS A 270 -27.92 -8.61 22.62
N ARG A 271 -28.15 -9.74 21.94
CA ARG A 271 -28.94 -10.87 22.48
C ARG A 271 -28.29 -11.46 23.73
N ARG A 272 -26.98 -11.75 23.68
CA ARG A 272 -26.23 -12.28 24.84
C ARG A 272 -26.28 -11.34 26.04
N LEU A 273 -26.15 -10.03 25.79
CA LEU A 273 -26.25 -9.02 26.84
C LEU A 273 -27.65 -9.02 27.48
N ALA A 274 -28.72 -9.03 26.66
CA ALA A 274 -30.09 -9.06 27.16
C ALA A 274 -30.40 -10.34 27.96
N GLU A 275 -29.91 -11.50 27.53
CA GLU A 275 -30.02 -12.76 28.28
C GLU A 275 -29.26 -12.72 29.60
N GLY A 276 -28.06 -12.15 29.60
CA GLY A 276 -27.26 -11.95 30.82
C GLY A 276 -27.98 -11.08 31.85
N LEU A 277 -28.53 -9.94 31.42
CA LEU A 277 -29.30 -9.04 32.28
C LEU A 277 -30.54 -9.74 32.87
N ARG A 278 -31.31 -10.45 32.05
CA ARG A 278 -32.49 -11.22 32.52
C ARG A 278 -32.11 -12.28 33.57
N ARG A 279 -30.93 -12.90 33.46
CA ARG A 279 -30.46 -13.87 34.47
C ARG A 279 -30.11 -13.21 35.80
N VAL A 280 -29.52 -12.00 35.77
CA VAL A 280 -29.19 -11.21 36.97
C VAL A 280 -30.47 -10.74 37.68
N ASP A 281 -31.47 -10.29 36.92
CA ASP A 281 -32.77 -9.89 37.47
C ASP A 281 -33.48 -11.09 38.14
N ASN A 282 -33.47 -12.27 37.51
CA ASN A 282 -34.08 -13.47 38.09
C ASN A 282 -33.34 -14.00 39.33
N THR A 283 -32.02 -13.80 39.43
CA THR A 283 -31.26 -14.22 40.62
C THR A 283 -31.44 -13.25 41.79
N THR A 284 -31.69 -11.97 41.53
CA THR A 284 -32.00 -10.98 42.57
C THR A 284 -33.41 -11.10 43.13
N VAL A 285 -34.40 -11.50 42.31
CA VAL A 285 -35.78 -11.78 42.79
C VAL A 285 -35.89 -13.10 43.58
N SER A 286 -34.94 -14.03 43.43
CA SER A 286 -34.98 -15.33 44.11
C SER A 286 -34.30 -15.34 45.49
N LEU A 287 -33.82 -14.19 45.98
CA LEU A 287 -33.11 -14.03 47.25
C LEU A 287 -33.94 -13.33 48.35
N GLU A 288 -35.24 -13.12 48.13
CA GLU A 288 -36.20 -12.63 49.14
C GLU A 288 -37.07 -13.75 49.73
#